data_AF-N1MKS0-F1
#
_entry.id   AF-N1MKS0-F1
#
_cell.length_a   1.000
_cell.length_b   1.000
_cell.length_c   1.000
_cell.angle_alpha   90.00
_cell.angle_beta   90.00
_cell.angle_gamma   90.00
#
_symmetry.space_group_name_H-M   'P 1'
#
loop_
_entity.id
_entity.type
_entity.pdbx_description
1 polymer ?
#
loop_
_entity_poly.entity_id
_entity_poly.type
_entity_poly.pdbx_seq_one_letter_code
_entity_poly.pdbx_strand_id
1 'polypeptide(L)'
;MAPFTHVSTDRPSRFTDGSYGVLYVGDRFETALFETIHHHARFMARTKEAAGWTSQFREIVMSVNADLYDLRTRAGEPVPALDTDSYAASQALAQHVRRAGSDGIVYPSIRHPGGECVALFFPDCASNLLQARHLDYHWDGQRVDLVRDAGSGAVFRVVDLPIDPA
;
A
#
# COMPACT_ATOMS: atom_id res chain seq x y z
N MET A 1 4.56 1.83 -10.88
CA MET A 1 3.45 2.62 -11.47
C MET A 1 3.73 4.10 -11.26
N ALA A 2 3.23 4.95 -12.16
CA ALA A 2 3.26 6.40 -12.01
C ALA A 2 1.92 6.86 -11.37
N PRO A 3 1.88 7.11 -10.05
CA PRO A 3 0.64 7.23 -9.26
C PRO A 3 -0.26 8.41 -9.68
N PHE A 4 0.27 9.39 -10.40
CA PHE A 4 -0.44 10.61 -10.77
C PHE A 4 -0.85 10.68 -12.25
N THR A 5 -0.31 9.81 -13.11
CA THR A 5 -0.46 9.93 -14.58
C THR A 5 -1.49 8.97 -15.18
N HIS A 6 -1.96 7.98 -14.41
CA HIS A 6 -2.86 6.93 -14.90
C HIS A 6 -4.12 6.81 -14.03
N VAL A 7 -4.83 7.92 -13.88
CA VAL A 7 -6.11 7.96 -13.16
C VAL A 7 -7.19 7.26 -13.99
N SER A 8 -8.00 6.42 -13.34
CA SER A 8 -9.08 5.68 -13.98
C SER A 8 -10.11 5.26 -12.93
N THR A 9 -11.37 5.57 -13.20
CA THR A 9 -12.52 5.12 -12.39
C THR A 9 -12.75 3.62 -12.44
N ASP A 10 -12.11 2.90 -13.38
CA ASP A 10 -12.12 1.43 -13.43
C ASP A 10 -11.16 0.81 -12.41
N ARG A 11 -10.24 1.61 -11.86
CA ARG A 11 -9.22 1.19 -10.90
C ARG A 11 -9.18 2.11 -9.68
N PRO A 12 -10.30 2.22 -8.94
CA PRO A 12 -10.32 2.94 -7.68
C PRO A 12 -9.39 2.26 -6.67
N SER A 13 -8.95 3.03 -5.68
CA SER A 13 -8.20 2.51 -4.54
C SER A 13 -8.80 3.04 -3.24
N ARG A 14 -8.15 2.78 -2.09
CA ARG A 14 -8.72 3.10 -0.78
C ARG A 14 -9.11 4.57 -0.66
N PHE A 15 -8.21 5.48 -1.03
CA PHE A 15 -8.41 6.93 -0.88
C PHE A 15 -8.61 7.67 -2.21
N THR A 16 -9.10 6.98 -3.25
CA THR A 16 -9.55 7.64 -4.48
C THR A 16 -10.59 6.78 -5.19
N ASP A 17 -11.63 7.42 -5.72
CA ASP A 17 -12.61 6.81 -6.62
C ASP A 17 -12.06 6.62 -8.04
N GLY A 18 -10.79 6.97 -8.27
CA GLY A 18 -10.11 6.89 -9.56
C GLY A 18 -10.15 8.19 -10.37
N SER A 19 -10.82 9.25 -9.87
CA SER A 19 -10.84 10.57 -10.53
C SER A 19 -9.54 11.37 -10.36
N TYR A 20 -8.69 10.97 -9.42
CA TYR A 20 -7.35 11.55 -9.20
C TYR A 20 -6.36 10.49 -8.73
N GLY A 21 -5.07 10.80 -8.89
CA GLY A 21 -3.96 9.93 -8.52
C GLY A 21 -3.64 10.00 -7.03
N VAL A 22 -3.14 8.90 -6.48
CA VAL A 22 -2.71 8.80 -5.08
C VAL A 22 -1.43 8.00 -5.02
N LEU A 23 -0.42 8.53 -4.33
CA LEU A 23 0.81 7.81 -4.01
C LEU A 23 0.70 7.23 -2.61
N TYR A 24 0.79 5.90 -2.51
CA TYR A 24 0.80 5.18 -1.25
C TYR A 24 2.24 4.86 -0.84
N VAL A 25 2.60 5.18 0.40
CA VAL A 25 3.94 4.95 0.95
C VAL A 25 3.82 4.34 2.33
N GLY A 26 4.58 3.28 2.60
CA GLY A 26 4.75 2.74 3.95
C GLY A 26 5.90 3.42 4.67
N ASP A 27 5.79 3.57 5.98
CA ASP A 27 6.79 4.19 6.85
C ASP A 27 8.13 3.42 6.91
N ARG A 28 8.08 2.12 6.63
CA ARG A 28 9.23 1.23 6.54
C ARG A 28 9.02 0.17 5.48
N PHE A 29 10.10 -0.55 5.19
CA PHE A 29 10.12 -1.57 4.15
C PHE A 29 9.06 -2.64 4.33
N GLU A 30 8.97 -3.23 5.52
CA GLU A 30 8.06 -4.33 5.82
C GLU A 30 6.60 -3.91 5.60
N THR A 31 6.24 -2.69 6.00
CA THR A 31 4.91 -2.13 5.74
C THR A 31 4.64 -2.05 4.22
N ALA A 32 5.56 -1.45 3.46
CA ALA A 32 5.40 -1.34 2.00
C ALA A 32 5.38 -2.73 1.32
N LEU A 33 6.17 -3.68 1.81
CA LEU A 33 6.24 -5.05 1.34
C LEU A 33 4.90 -5.76 1.52
N PHE A 34 4.31 -5.73 2.72
CA PHE A 34 3.04 -6.42 2.99
C PHE A 34 1.86 -5.79 2.24
N GLU A 35 1.82 -4.46 2.09
CA GLU A 35 0.80 -3.79 1.27
C GLU A 35 0.92 -4.20 -0.21
N THR A 36 2.14 -4.22 -0.76
CA THR A 36 2.36 -4.60 -2.17
C THR A 36 2.12 -6.08 -2.43
N ILE A 37 2.50 -6.97 -1.50
CA ILE A 37 2.14 -8.39 -1.54
C ILE A 37 0.61 -8.56 -1.58
N HIS A 38 -0.12 -7.88 -0.70
CA HIS A 38 -1.57 -7.99 -0.63
C HIS A 38 -2.24 -7.61 -1.97
N HIS A 39 -1.85 -6.47 -2.54
CA HIS A 39 -2.41 -6.01 -3.81
C HIS A 39 -1.97 -6.87 -4.99
N HIS A 40 -0.71 -7.34 -4.99
CA HIS A 40 -0.21 -8.24 -6.03
C HIS A 40 -0.94 -9.59 -5.99
N ALA A 41 -1.10 -10.20 -4.82
CA ALA A 41 -1.83 -11.46 -4.66
C ALA A 41 -3.27 -11.36 -5.16
N ARG A 42 -3.97 -10.27 -4.84
CA ARG A 42 -5.31 -10.00 -5.38
C ARG A 42 -5.32 -9.88 -6.90
N PHE A 43 -4.29 -9.27 -7.50
CA PHE A 43 -4.15 -9.19 -8.96
C PHE A 43 -3.95 -10.57 -9.57
N MET A 44 -2.97 -11.35 -9.09
CA MET A 44 -2.66 -12.69 -9.59
C MET A 44 -3.87 -13.62 -9.48
N ALA A 45 -4.61 -13.57 -8.36
CA ALA A 45 -5.84 -14.34 -8.17
C ALA A 45 -6.96 -13.92 -9.13
N ARG A 46 -7.12 -12.61 -9.40
CA ARG A 46 -8.14 -12.10 -10.33
C ARG A 46 -7.86 -12.52 -11.78
N THR A 47 -6.60 -12.64 -12.17
CA THR A 47 -6.21 -13.09 -13.52
C THR A 47 -6.01 -14.60 -13.62
N LYS A 48 -6.15 -15.33 -12.50
CA LYS A 48 -6.01 -16.80 -12.42
C LYS A 48 -4.62 -17.29 -12.83
N GLU A 49 -3.57 -16.58 -12.43
CA GLU A 49 -2.20 -16.99 -12.74
C GLU A 49 -1.84 -18.33 -12.10
N ALA A 50 -1.15 -19.18 -12.87
CA ALA A 50 -0.67 -20.49 -12.42
C ALA A 50 0.47 -20.37 -11.41
N ALA A 51 0.71 -21.42 -10.62
CA ALA A 51 1.85 -21.47 -9.71
C ALA A 51 3.20 -21.39 -10.45
N GLY A 52 4.22 -20.83 -9.80
CA GLY A 52 5.61 -20.75 -10.29
C GLY A 52 5.98 -19.42 -10.94
N TRP A 53 5.03 -18.49 -11.11
CA TRP A 53 5.33 -17.15 -11.60
C TRP A 53 6.20 -16.38 -10.61
N THR A 54 7.11 -15.58 -11.15
CA THR A 54 7.91 -14.63 -10.37
C THR A 54 7.75 -13.24 -10.94
N SER A 55 7.32 -12.29 -10.11
CA SER A 55 7.09 -10.90 -10.50
C SER A 55 8.18 -9.99 -9.93
N GLN A 56 8.73 -9.10 -10.75
CA GLN A 56 9.79 -8.19 -10.35
C GLN A 56 9.24 -6.88 -9.81
N PHE A 57 9.73 -6.46 -8.65
CA PHE A 57 9.39 -5.21 -7.98
C PHE A 57 10.64 -4.40 -7.67
N ARG A 58 10.44 -3.12 -7.39
CA ARG A 58 11.48 -2.19 -6.94
C ARG A 58 10.98 -1.48 -5.69
N GLU A 59 11.81 -1.44 -4.67
CA GLU A 59 11.60 -0.55 -3.54
C GLU A 59 12.00 0.87 -3.96
N ILE A 60 11.09 1.82 -3.74
CA ILE A 60 11.36 3.24 -3.92
C ILE A 60 11.28 3.89 -2.54
N VAL A 61 12.41 4.41 -2.08
CA VAL A 61 12.52 5.18 -0.84
C VAL A 61 12.40 6.65 -1.17
N MET A 62 11.73 7.42 -0.32
CA MET A 62 11.51 8.85 -0.52
C MET A 62 11.35 9.57 0.82
N SER A 63 11.53 10.88 0.81
CA SER A 63 11.15 11.77 1.90
C SER A 63 9.75 12.31 1.66
N VAL A 64 8.90 12.24 2.68
CA VAL A 64 7.54 12.81 2.65
C VAL A 64 7.53 14.08 3.50
N ASN A 65 7.06 15.18 2.92
CA ASN A 65 6.81 16.44 3.61
C ASN A 65 5.43 16.94 3.19
N ALA A 66 4.46 16.87 4.10
CA ALA A 66 3.05 17.07 3.79
C ALA A 66 2.23 17.35 5.05
N ASP A 67 1.18 18.15 4.91
CA ASP A 67 0.15 18.35 5.93
C ASP A 67 -0.95 17.28 5.76
N LEU A 68 -0.91 16.25 6.62
CA LEU A 68 -1.72 15.04 6.48
C LEU A 68 -2.89 14.99 7.45
N TYR A 69 -4.04 14.54 6.95
CA TYR A 69 -5.18 14.19 7.80
C TYR A 69 -4.88 12.89 8.55
N ASP A 70 -4.92 12.94 9.89
CA ASP A 70 -4.45 11.84 10.73
C ASP A 70 -5.57 10.86 11.12
N LEU A 71 -5.41 9.59 10.72
CA LEU A 71 -6.27 8.46 11.09
C LEU A 71 -5.64 7.50 12.10
N ARG A 72 -4.43 7.78 12.60
CA ARG A 72 -3.69 6.91 13.53
C ARG A 72 -4.25 6.94 14.95
N THR A 73 -4.95 8.00 15.33
CA THR A 73 -5.29 8.29 16.74
C THR A 73 -6.70 7.92 17.18
N ARG A 74 -7.23 6.76 16.78
CA ARG A 74 -8.46 6.21 17.37
C ARG A 74 -8.19 4.84 17.96
N ALA A 75 -7.62 4.84 19.17
CA ALA A 75 -7.45 3.61 19.94
C ALA A 75 -8.83 2.98 20.23
N GLY A 76 -9.10 1.82 19.61
CA GLY A 76 -10.21 0.93 19.93
C GLY A 76 -11.52 1.15 19.17
N GLU A 77 -11.71 2.29 18.51
CA GLU A 77 -12.94 2.53 17.74
C GLU A 77 -12.76 2.16 16.26
N PRO A 78 -13.71 1.41 15.67
CA PRO A 78 -13.73 1.17 14.23
C PRO A 78 -13.71 2.52 13.50
N VAL A 79 -12.68 2.76 12.71
CA VAL A 79 -12.64 3.91 11.80
C VAL A 79 -13.25 3.45 10.49
N PRO A 80 -14.44 3.95 10.07
CA PRO A 80 -15.10 3.47 8.86
C PRO A 80 -14.23 3.61 7.60
N ALA A 81 -13.34 4.62 7.56
CA ALA A 81 -12.40 4.80 6.45
C ALA A 81 -11.34 3.67 6.34
N LEU A 82 -11.12 2.89 7.40
CA LEU A 82 -10.16 1.78 7.45
C LEU A 82 -10.83 0.41 7.31
N ASP A 83 -12.09 0.36 6.90
CA ASP A 83 -12.79 -0.88 6.56
C ASP A 83 -11.97 -1.72 5.56
N THR A 84 -11.82 -3.01 5.84
CA THR A 84 -11.00 -3.94 5.06
C THR A 84 -11.70 -4.42 3.80
N ASP A 85 -13.03 -4.39 3.80
CA ASP A 85 -13.88 -4.99 2.78
C ASP A 85 -14.53 -3.93 1.87
N SER A 86 -14.64 -2.69 2.36
CA SER A 86 -15.21 -1.57 1.62
C SER A 86 -14.33 -0.32 1.62
N TYR A 87 -14.21 0.33 0.45
CA TYR A 87 -13.54 1.62 0.31
C TYR A 87 -14.50 2.82 0.27
N ALA A 88 -15.81 2.59 0.39
CA ALA A 88 -16.80 3.67 0.23
C ALA A 88 -16.58 4.82 1.22
N ALA A 89 -16.38 4.50 2.50
CA ALA A 89 -16.16 5.50 3.54
C ALA A 89 -14.79 6.20 3.40
N SER A 90 -13.73 5.48 3.01
CA SER A 90 -12.41 6.08 2.80
C SER A 90 -12.36 6.99 1.57
N GLN A 91 -13.05 6.63 0.48
CA GLN A 91 -13.13 7.48 -0.70
C GLN A 91 -13.90 8.77 -0.43
N ALA A 92 -15.04 8.69 0.28
CA ALA A 92 -15.81 9.85 0.69
C ALA A 92 -14.98 10.78 1.59
N LEU A 93 -14.28 10.21 2.59
CA LEU A 93 -13.37 10.96 3.44
C LEU A 93 -12.24 11.62 2.64
N ALA A 94 -11.57 10.87 1.76
CA ALA A 94 -10.45 11.36 0.95
C ALA A 94 -10.87 12.54 0.07
N GLN A 95 -12.02 12.44 -0.61
CA GLN A 95 -12.57 13.56 -1.37
C GLN A 95 -12.82 14.79 -0.50
N HIS A 96 -13.38 14.61 0.70
CA HIS A 96 -13.65 15.69 1.63
C HIS A 96 -12.36 16.39 2.10
N VAL A 97 -11.39 15.65 2.63
CA VAL A 97 -10.16 16.23 3.20
C VAL A 97 -9.26 16.82 2.11
N ARG A 98 -9.23 16.23 0.91
CA ARG A 98 -8.53 16.79 -0.24
C ARG A 98 -9.14 18.13 -0.67
N ARG A 99 -10.47 18.27 -0.67
CA ARG A 99 -11.15 19.56 -0.95
C ARG A 99 -10.94 20.59 0.14
N ALA A 100 -10.72 20.14 1.37
CA ALA A 100 -10.38 20.99 2.51
C ALA A 100 -8.91 21.45 2.51
N GLY A 101 -8.10 21.03 1.54
CA GLY A 101 -6.70 21.47 1.38
C GLY A 101 -5.66 20.57 2.05
N SER A 102 -6.02 19.38 2.51
CA SER A 102 -5.05 18.39 3.03
C SER A 102 -4.19 17.84 1.88
N ASP A 103 -2.89 17.64 2.13
CA ASP A 103 -1.95 17.08 1.16
C ASP A 103 -2.11 15.56 1.00
N GLY A 104 -2.69 14.92 2.01
CA GLY A 104 -2.88 13.48 2.04
C GLY A 104 -3.55 13.00 3.32
N ILE A 105 -3.44 11.70 3.56
CA ILE A 105 -3.93 11.01 4.75
C ILE A 105 -2.79 10.16 5.32
N VAL A 106 -2.60 10.18 6.63
CA VAL A 106 -1.75 9.22 7.35
C VAL A 106 -2.63 8.24 8.13
N TYR A 107 -2.33 6.95 8.06
CA TYR A 107 -3.17 5.90 8.62
C TYR A 107 -2.36 4.67 9.06
N PRO A 108 -2.84 3.88 10.04
CA PRO A 108 -2.16 2.65 10.44
C PRO A 108 -2.27 1.61 9.32
N SER A 109 -1.22 0.84 9.08
CA SER A 109 -1.28 -0.27 8.14
C SER A 109 -2.21 -1.35 8.69
N ILE A 110 -3.11 -1.83 7.83
CA ILE A 110 -4.00 -2.95 8.11
C ILE A 110 -3.25 -4.28 7.91
N ARG A 111 -2.14 -4.26 7.15
CA ARG A 111 -1.39 -5.44 6.73
C ARG A 111 -0.12 -5.68 7.55
N HIS A 112 0.36 -4.66 8.24
CA HIS A 112 1.55 -4.74 9.07
C HIS A 112 1.30 -4.07 10.42
N PRO A 113 1.04 -4.85 11.50
CA PRO A 113 0.84 -4.31 12.84
C PRO A 113 1.99 -3.40 13.28
N GLY A 114 1.66 -2.20 13.77
CA GLY A 114 2.64 -1.19 14.17
C GLY A 114 3.31 -0.43 13.01
N GLY A 115 2.98 -0.77 11.76
CA GLY A 115 3.34 0.00 10.58
C GLY A 115 2.36 1.13 10.29
N GLU A 116 2.85 2.17 9.64
CA GLU A 116 2.04 3.33 9.21
C GLU A 116 2.17 3.53 7.70
N CYS A 117 1.13 4.06 7.10
CA CYS A 117 1.07 4.38 5.69
C CYS A 117 0.61 5.82 5.50
N VAL A 118 1.05 6.41 4.39
CA VAL A 118 0.53 7.69 3.89
C VAL A 118 -0.04 7.51 2.49
N ALA A 119 -1.11 8.25 2.22
CA ALA A 119 -1.72 8.40 0.91
C ALA A 119 -1.63 9.87 0.50
N LEU A 120 -0.71 10.18 -0.41
CA LEU A 120 -0.43 11.53 -0.88
C LEU A 120 -1.27 11.86 -2.11
N PHE A 121 -1.94 13.01 -2.09
CA PHE A 121 -2.77 13.47 -3.20
C PHE A 121 -1.99 14.25 -4.25
N PHE A 122 -0.80 14.73 -3.91
CA PHE A 122 0.02 15.58 -4.77
C PHE A 122 1.46 15.07 -4.88
N PRO A 123 2.10 15.21 -6.06
CA PRO A 123 3.44 14.69 -6.32
C PRO A 123 4.56 15.43 -5.58
N ASP A 124 4.38 16.72 -5.32
CA ASP A 124 5.35 17.61 -4.66
C ASP A 124 5.51 17.34 -3.15
N CYS A 125 4.61 16.55 -2.56
CA CYS A 125 4.73 16.05 -1.19
C CYS A 125 5.83 14.98 -1.03
N ALA A 126 6.37 14.43 -2.12
CA ALA A 126 7.40 13.40 -2.13
C ALA A 126 8.69 13.90 -2.81
N SER A 127 9.82 13.69 -2.14
CA SER A 127 11.14 14.14 -2.62
C SER A 127 12.23 13.09 -2.33
N ASN A 128 13.46 13.34 -2.82
CA ASN A 128 14.62 12.47 -2.61
C ASN A 128 14.39 11.00 -3.01
N LEU A 129 13.75 10.77 -4.16
CA LEU A 129 13.42 9.43 -4.63
C LEU A 129 14.69 8.62 -4.92
N LEU A 130 14.82 7.48 -4.25
CA LEU A 130 15.90 6.52 -4.43
C LEU A 130 15.30 5.15 -4.74
N GLN A 131 15.70 4.56 -5.87
CA GLN A 131 15.43 3.15 -6.12
C GLN A 131 16.42 2.31 -5.30
N ALA A 132 15.91 1.61 -4.30
CA ALA A 132 16.68 0.79 -3.37
C ALA A 132 16.67 -0.69 -3.81
N ARG A 133 16.00 -1.57 -3.06
CA ARG A 133 15.99 -3.02 -3.34
C ARG A 133 15.30 -3.39 -4.66
N HIS A 134 15.77 -4.49 -5.24
CA HIS A 134 15.12 -5.18 -6.35
C HIS A 134 14.56 -6.48 -5.79
N LEU A 135 13.25 -6.66 -5.89
CA LEU A 135 12.55 -7.77 -5.26
C LEU A 135 11.94 -8.67 -6.31
N ASP A 136 11.89 -9.96 -6.02
CA ASP A 136 11.16 -10.94 -6.79
C ASP A 136 10.13 -11.62 -5.90
N TYR A 137 8.85 -11.52 -6.27
CA TYR A 137 7.75 -12.18 -5.56
C TYR A 137 7.40 -13.48 -6.28
N HIS A 138 7.56 -14.60 -5.59
CA HIS A 138 7.15 -15.91 -6.10
C HIS A 138 5.68 -16.16 -5.77
N TRP A 139 4.91 -16.58 -6.76
CA TRP A 139 3.50 -16.94 -6.65
C TRP A 139 3.32 -18.46 -6.64
N ASP A 140 2.75 -19.00 -5.57
CA ASP A 140 2.53 -20.46 -5.42
C ASP A 140 1.20 -20.95 -6.02
N GLY A 141 0.44 -20.07 -6.68
CA GLY A 141 -0.91 -20.34 -7.18
C GLY A 141 -2.02 -19.81 -6.27
N GLN A 142 -1.71 -19.43 -5.03
CA GLN A 142 -2.67 -18.93 -4.05
C GLN A 142 -2.22 -17.64 -3.35
N ARG A 143 -0.91 -17.49 -3.10
CA ARG A 143 -0.31 -16.33 -2.44
C ARG A 143 1.12 -16.09 -2.93
N VAL A 144 1.66 -14.94 -2.53
CA VAL A 144 3.11 -14.74 -2.56
C VAL A 144 3.69 -15.46 -1.36
N ASP A 145 4.43 -16.55 -1.56
CA ASP A 145 4.99 -17.36 -0.47
C ASP A 145 6.49 -17.10 -0.24
N LEU A 146 7.20 -16.58 -1.25
CA LEU A 146 8.61 -16.20 -1.15
C LEU A 146 8.85 -14.81 -1.74
N VAL A 147 9.76 -14.08 -1.08
CA VAL A 147 10.32 -12.83 -1.58
C VAL A 147 11.83 -12.98 -1.64
N ARG A 148 12.42 -12.79 -2.81
CA ARG A 148 13.87 -12.71 -2.97
C ARG A 148 14.30 -11.26 -3.10
N ASP A 149 15.32 -10.85 -2.34
CA ASP A 149 16.07 -9.63 -2.64
C ASP A 149 17.17 -9.99 -3.64
N ALA A 150 17.05 -9.50 -4.88
CA ALA A 150 17.97 -9.82 -5.96
C ALA A 150 19.37 -9.22 -5.74
N GLY A 151 19.50 -8.17 -4.93
CA GLY A 151 20.80 -7.54 -4.64
C GLY A 151 21.65 -8.38 -3.69
N SER A 152 21.03 -8.93 -2.65
CA SER A 152 21.72 -9.76 -1.65
C SER A 152 21.64 -11.26 -1.94
N GLY A 153 20.69 -11.69 -2.76
CA GLY A 153 20.35 -13.09 -2.98
C GLY A 153 19.55 -13.73 -1.84
N ALA A 154 19.24 -12.98 -0.77
CA ALA A 154 18.46 -13.47 0.35
C ALA A 154 17.03 -13.80 -0.09
N VAL A 155 16.50 -14.92 0.42
CA VAL A 155 15.13 -15.38 0.17
C VAL A 155 14.41 -15.48 1.50
N PHE A 156 13.29 -14.79 1.59
CA PHE A 156 12.42 -14.73 2.76
C PHE A 156 11.13 -15.47 2.48
N ARG A 157 10.65 -16.25 3.46
CA ARG A 157 9.32 -16.85 3.41
C ARG A 157 8.30 -15.87 3.99
N VAL A 158 7.22 -15.65 3.25
CA VAL A 158 6.07 -14.89 3.74
C VAL A 158 5.23 -15.83 4.59
N VAL A 159 5.04 -15.47 5.86
CA VAL A 159 4.23 -16.22 6.82
C VAL A 159 3.15 -15.30 7.35
N ASP A 160 1.94 -15.84 7.51
CA ASP A 160 0.90 -15.17 8.28
C ASP A 160 1.34 -15.20 9.75
N LEU A 161 1.48 -14.03 10.38
CA LEU A 161 1.72 -13.98 11.82
C LEU A 161 0.42 -14.44 12.52
N PRO A 162 0.48 -15.36 13.48
CA PRO A 162 -0.68 -15.67 14.30
C PRO A 162 -1.17 -14.39 14.97
N ILE A 163 -2.49 -14.15 14.93
CA ILE A 163 -3.11 -13.11 15.73
C ILE A 163 -2.91 -13.52 17.18
N ASP A 164 -2.09 -12.78 17.92
CA ASP A 164 -1.90 -13.00 19.35
C ASP A 164 -3.27 -12.87 20.03
N PRO A 165 -3.79 -13.90 20.71
CA PRO A 165 -5.05 -13.76 21.43
C PRO A 165 -4.82 -12.78 22.59
N ALA A 166 -5.50 -11.64 22.52
CA ALA A 166 -5.59 -10.68 23.61
C ALA A 166 -6.19 -11.29 24.89
#